data_AF-A0A973DK02-F1
#
_entry.id   AF-A0A973DK02-F1
#
_cell.length_a   1.000
_cell.length_b   1.000
_cell.length_c   1.000
_cell.angle_alpha   90.00
_cell.angle_beta   90.00
_cell.angle_gamma   90.00
#
_symmetry.space_group_name_H-M   'P 1'
#
loop_
_entity.id
_entity.type
_entity.pdbx_description
1 polymer ?
#
loop_
_entity_poly.entity_id
_entity_poly.type
_entity_poly.pdbx_seq_one_letter_code
_entity_poly.pdbx_strand_id
1 'polypeptide(L)'
;MGFFADIENMPEQVAYGKTFFKRWYGPQNTSLVIVGDIDPHKTIALVEKYWGEWKKGDFTADIKPEPAQTASKYFHMENKDQPNNYIVTGYHGPKFDPSSKDYSAVTLLAELYFGD
;
A
#
# COMPACT_ATOMS: atom_id res chain seq x y z
N MET A 1 1.05 8.21 6.24
CA MET A 1 1.54 8.43 7.62
C MET A 1 0.33 8.57 8.54
N GLY A 2 0.41 8.12 9.80
CA GLY A 2 -0.69 8.23 10.77
C GLY A 2 -0.96 9.68 11.20
N PHE A 3 -2.08 9.92 11.90
CA PHE A 3 -2.39 11.24 12.44
C PHE A 3 -1.40 11.61 13.55
N PHE A 4 -1.14 12.92 13.75
CA PHE A 4 -0.16 13.39 14.73
C PHE A 4 -0.46 12.92 16.15
N ALA A 5 -1.73 13.01 16.57
CA ALA A 5 -2.17 12.54 17.89
C ALA A 5 -1.91 11.03 18.09
N ASP A 6 -2.03 10.22 17.03
CA ASP A 6 -1.73 8.78 17.10
C ASP A 6 -0.22 8.52 17.26
N ILE A 7 0.61 9.40 16.66
CA ILE A 7 2.07 9.32 16.76
C ILE A 7 2.51 9.65 18.19
N GLU A 8 1.99 10.72 18.79
CA GLU A 8 2.29 11.10 20.18
C GLU A 8 1.92 9.98 21.17
N ASN A 9 0.87 9.22 20.86
CA ASN A 9 0.40 8.11 21.67
C ASN A 9 1.15 6.78 21.43
N MET A 10 2.09 6.71 20.47
CA MET A 10 2.81 5.46 20.17
C MET A 10 3.53 4.81 21.36
N PRO A 11 4.11 5.55 22.34
CA PRO A 11 4.74 4.92 23.51
C PRO A 11 3.80 4.00 24.28
N GLU A 12 2.50 4.32 24.34
CA GLU A 12 1.48 3.50 24.98
C GLU A 12 1.03 2.30 24.11
N GLN A 13 1.43 2.26 22.83
CA GLN A 13 1.01 1.27 21.84
C GLN A 13 2.08 0.21 21.53
N VAL A 14 3.15 0.12 22.31
CA VAL A 14 4.25 -0.84 22.06
C VAL A 14 3.75 -2.29 21.99
N ALA A 15 2.81 -2.68 22.85
CA ALA A 15 2.21 -4.02 22.83
C ALA A 15 1.45 -4.29 21.52
N TYR A 16 0.72 -3.28 21.03
CA TYR A 16 0.06 -3.35 19.75
C TYR A 16 1.08 -3.42 18.60
N GLY A 17 2.17 -2.64 18.66
CA GLY A 17 3.26 -2.70 17.68
C GLY A 17 3.86 -4.10 17.52
N LYS A 18 4.09 -4.83 18.63
CA LYS A 18 4.53 -6.23 18.59
C LYS A 18 3.47 -7.14 17.95
N THR A 19 2.20 -6.90 18.22
CA THR A 19 1.08 -7.65 17.62
C THR A 19 0.98 -7.39 16.12
N PHE A 20 1.10 -6.13 15.71
CA PHE A 20 1.14 -5.72 14.31
C PHE A 20 2.30 -6.40 13.57
N PHE A 21 3.51 -6.38 14.16
CA PHE A 21 4.67 -7.05 13.57
C PHE A 21 4.41 -8.53 13.34
N LYS A 22 3.90 -9.26 14.35
CA LYS A 22 3.58 -10.69 14.23
C LYS A 22 2.53 -11.00 13.15
N ARG A 23 1.54 -10.12 12.96
CA ARG A 23 0.46 -10.29 11.99
C ARG A 23 0.92 -10.10 10.55
N TRP A 24 1.77 -9.10 10.32
CA TRP A 24 2.09 -8.63 8.98
C TRP A 24 3.48 -9.03 8.47
N TYR A 25 4.46 -9.22 9.36
CA TYR A 25 5.83 -9.61 9.00
C TYR A 25 6.00 -11.12 9.10
N GLY A 26 5.47 -11.84 8.12
CA GLY A 26 5.52 -13.29 8.01
C GLY A 26 5.69 -13.76 6.55
N PRO A 27 6.08 -15.04 6.33
CA PRO A 27 6.37 -15.55 4.99
C PRO A 27 5.12 -15.59 4.10
N GLN A 28 3.91 -15.64 4.67
CA GLN A 28 2.66 -15.59 3.93
C GLN A 28 2.36 -14.22 3.27
N ASN A 29 3.01 -13.15 3.74
CA ASN A 29 2.80 -11.77 3.29
C ASN A 29 4.09 -11.12 2.74
N THR A 30 5.11 -11.92 2.40
CA THR A 30 6.43 -11.43 1.96
C THR A 30 6.76 -11.98 0.58
N SER A 31 7.31 -11.12 -0.29
CA SER A 31 7.87 -11.52 -1.60
C SER A 31 9.32 -11.05 -1.68
N LEU A 32 10.23 -11.93 -2.10
CA LEU A 32 11.63 -11.60 -2.32
C LEU A 32 11.88 -11.43 -3.82
N VAL A 33 12.31 -10.24 -4.22
CA VAL A 33 12.61 -9.91 -5.61
C VAL A 33 14.13 -9.72 -5.74
N ILE A 34 14.77 -10.58 -6.54
CA ILE A 34 16.23 -10.57 -6.75
C ILE A 34 16.47 -10.41 -8.25
N VAL A 35 17.19 -9.36 -8.64
CA VAL A 35 17.40 -8.98 -10.04
C VAL A 35 18.87 -8.66 -10.25
N GLY A 36 19.44 -9.17 -11.34
CA GLY A 36 20.83 -8.94 -11.73
C GLY A 36 21.41 -10.12 -12.50
N ASP A 37 22.74 -10.12 -12.69
CA ASP A 37 23.48 -11.27 -13.20
C ASP A 37 23.65 -12.31 -12.09
N ILE A 38 22.69 -13.21 -11.98
CA ILE A 38 22.63 -14.23 -10.93
C ILE A 38 22.37 -15.60 -11.54
N ASP A 39 22.87 -16.63 -10.85
CA ASP A 39 22.49 -18.02 -11.08
C ASP A 39 21.19 -18.29 -10.28
N PRO A 40 20.04 -18.57 -10.94
CA PRO A 40 18.77 -18.76 -10.24
C PRO A 40 18.79 -19.95 -9.28
N HIS A 41 19.49 -21.04 -9.61
CA HIS A 41 19.53 -22.24 -8.78
C HIS A 41 20.33 -22.00 -7.50
N LYS A 42 21.50 -21.37 -7.61
CA LYS A 42 22.30 -20.99 -6.44
C LYS A 42 21.56 -19.98 -5.56
N THR A 43 20.88 -19.02 -6.20
CA THR A 43 20.09 -18.02 -5.49
C THR A 43 18.95 -18.65 -4.70
N ILE A 44 18.17 -19.54 -5.32
CA ILE A 44 17.07 -20.24 -4.64
C ILE A 44 17.61 -21.07 -3.46
N ALA A 45 18.73 -21.78 -3.63
CA ALA A 45 19.33 -22.55 -2.56
C ALA A 45 19.75 -21.65 -1.37
N LEU A 46 20.23 -20.43 -1.62
CA LEU A 46 20.51 -19.45 -0.56
C LEU A 46 19.23 -18.95 0.10
N VAL A 47 18.18 -18.68 -0.68
CA VAL A 47 16.88 -18.26 -0.14
C VAL A 47 16.31 -19.34 0.77
N GLU A 48 16.33 -20.61 0.35
CA GLU A 48 15.90 -21.74 1.17
C GLU A 48 16.77 -21.90 2.42
N LYS A 49 18.09 -21.74 2.30
CA LYS A 49 19.02 -21.80 3.44
C LYS A 49 18.71 -20.75 4.51
N TYR A 50 18.40 -19.52 4.12
CA TYR A 50 18.20 -18.41 5.08
C TYR A 50 16.74 -18.24 5.51
N TRP A 51 15.78 -18.59 4.68
CA TRP A 51 14.36 -18.30 4.90
C TRP A 51 13.45 -19.53 4.89
N GLY A 52 13.96 -20.72 4.53
CA GLY A 52 13.15 -21.94 4.40
C GLY A 52 12.54 -22.44 5.71
N GLU A 53 13.14 -22.12 6.86
CA GLU A 53 12.60 -22.48 8.17
C GLU A 53 11.56 -21.50 8.71
N TRP A 54 11.37 -20.34 8.06
CA TRP A 54 10.45 -19.30 8.52
C TRP A 54 9.00 -19.79 8.48
N LYS A 55 8.34 -19.81 9.64
CA LYS A 55 6.97 -20.34 9.79
C LYS A 55 5.92 -19.29 9.48
N LYS A 56 4.86 -19.72 8.78
CA LYS A 56 3.66 -18.91 8.53
C LYS A 56 2.93 -18.60 9.84
N GLY A 57 2.36 -17.39 9.91
CA GLY A 57 1.39 -17.03 10.92
C GLY A 57 -0.03 -17.50 10.57
N ASP A 58 -0.96 -17.31 11.51
CA ASP A 58 -2.38 -17.69 11.42
C ASP A 58 -3.32 -16.50 11.14
N PHE A 59 -2.79 -15.28 11.17
CA PHE A 59 -3.58 -14.07 10.96
C PHE A 59 -4.04 -13.93 9.50
N THR A 60 -5.34 -13.67 9.33
CA THR A 60 -5.96 -13.29 8.06
C THR A 60 -6.62 -11.92 8.21
N ALA A 61 -6.36 -11.02 7.27
CA ALA A 61 -6.94 -9.68 7.28
C ALA A 61 -8.34 -9.68 6.66
N ASP A 62 -9.30 -9.07 7.35
CA ASP A 62 -10.62 -8.74 6.80
C ASP A 62 -10.55 -7.39 6.09
N ILE A 63 -10.43 -7.40 4.76
CA ILE A 63 -10.35 -6.20 3.94
C ILE A 63 -11.76 -5.85 3.46
N LYS A 64 -12.37 -4.85 4.10
CA LYS A 64 -13.69 -4.38 3.71
C LYS A 64 -13.58 -3.46 2.48
N PRO A 65 -14.41 -3.67 1.43
CA PRO A 65 -14.43 -2.76 0.30
C PRO A 65 -14.95 -1.39 0.74
N GLU A 66 -14.44 -0.34 0.08
CA GLU A 66 -15.00 0.99 0.24
C GLU A 66 -16.46 1.02 -0.26
N PRO A 67 -17.40 1.66 0.46
CA PRO A 67 -18.75 1.84 -0.03
C PRO A 67 -18.80 2.64 -1.33
N ALA A 68 -19.78 2.33 -2.18
CA ALA A 68 -20.03 3.12 -3.39
C ALA A 68 -20.31 4.58 -3.03
N GLN A 69 -19.64 5.51 -3.72
CA GLN A 69 -19.88 6.93 -3.56
C GLN A 69 -21.23 7.30 -4.19
N THR A 70 -22.09 7.98 -3.42
CA THR A 70 -23.43 8.40 -3.89
C THR A 70 -23.49 9.85 -4.34
N ALA A 71 -22.54 10.69 -3.90
CA ALA A 71 -22.47 12.11 -4.24
C ALA A 71 -21.04 12.64 -4.15
N SER A 72 -20.76 13.75 -4.85
CA SER A 72 -19.48 14.47 -4.76
C SER A 72 -19.24 15.00 -3.35
N LYS A 73 -18.00 14.88 -2.86
CA LYS A 73 -17.55 15.48 -1.60
C LYS A 73 -16.66 16.68 -1.91
N TYR A 74 -16.87 17.78 -1.18
CA TYR A 74 -16.09 19.01 -1.32
C TYR A 74 -15.56 19.42 0.05
N PHE A 75 -14.29 19.82 0.10
CA PHE A 75 -13.65 20.32 1.31
C PHE A 75 -12.83 21.56 0.93
N HIS A 76 -13.05 22.64 1.68
CA HIS A 76 -12.31 23.89 1.53
C HIS A 76 -11.58 24.18 2.83
N MET A 77 -10.31 24.53 2.72
CA MET A 77 -9.45 24.85 3.85
C MET A 77 -8.61 26.06 3.50
N GLU A 78 -8.59 27.05 4.39
CA GLU A 78 -7.71 28.19 4.30
C GLU A 78 -6.48 27.95 5.19
N ASN A 79 -5.29 28.04 4.61
CA ASN A 79 -4.03 27.98 5.35
C ASN A 79 -3.16 29.19 5.00
N LYS A 80 -3.04 30.14 5.94
CA LYS A 80 -2.31 31.40 5.75
C LYS A 80 -0.80 31.21 5.61
N ASP A 81 -0.26 30.10 6.09
CA ASP A 81 1.15 29.75 5.99
C ASP A 81 1.49 29.09 4.64
N GLN A 82 0.46 28.79 3.82
CA GLN A 82 0.64 28.19 2.52
C GLN A 82 0.73 29.29 1.44
N PRO A 83 1.88 29.40 0.73
CA PRO A 83 2.12 30.53 -0.17
C PRO A 83 1.28 30.51 -1.45
N ASN A 84 0.75 29.35 -1.84
CA ASN A 84 0.01 29.14 -3.08
C ASN A 84 -1.35 28.46 -2.81
N ASN A 85 -2.33 28.78 -3.66
CA ASN A 85 -3.62 28.10 -3.68
C ASN A 85 -3.51 26.78 -4.44
N TYR A 86 -4.13 25.72 -3.90
CA TYR A 86 -4.20 24.41 -4.54
C TYR A 86 -5.66 23.98 -4.73
N ILE A 87 -5.92 23.34 -5.87
CA ILE A 87 -7.17 22.62 -6.13
C ILE A 87 -6.78 21.20 -6.49
N VAL A 88 -7.39 20.23 -5.82
CA VAL A 88 -7.22 18.81 -6.10
C VAL A 88 -8.59 18.21 -6.39
N THR A 89 -8.71 17.53 -7.52
CA THR A 89 -9.90 16.77 -7.90
C THR A 89 -9.54 15.30 -8.01
N GLY A 90 -10.40 14.42 -7.50
CA GLY A 90 -10.21 12.97 -7.58
C GLY A 90 -11.52 12.26 -7.90
N TYR A 91 -11.41 11.13 -8.58
CA TYR A 91 -12.54 10.25 -8.95
C TYR A 91 -12.24 8.83 -8.48
N HIS A 92 -13.27 8.07 -8.12
CA HIS A 92 -13.11 6.66 -7.81
C HIS A 92 -12.73 5.89 -9.08
N GLY A 93 -11.57 5.23 -9.04
CA GLY A 93 -11.06 4.41 -10.14
C GLY A 93 -11.47 2.94 -10.03
N PRO A 94 -11.26 2.15 -11.09
CA PRO A 94 -11.42 0.70 -11.03
C PRO A 94 -10.42 0.09 -10.06
N LYS A 95 -10.80 -1.02 -9.42
CA LYS A 95 -9.84 -1.85 -8.67
C LYS A 95 -8.75 -2.38 -9.62
N PHE A 96 -7.58 -2.70 -9.08
CA PHE A 96 -6.59 -3.47 -9.82
C PHE A 96 -7.16 -4.86 -10.15
N ASP A 97 -7.28 -5.17 -11.43
CA ASP A 97 -7.75 -6.46 -11.94
C ASP A 97 -6.97 -6.77 -13.23
N PRO A 98 -6.06 -7.78 -13.24
CA PRO A 98 -5.24 -8.08 -14.40
C PRO A 98 -6.03 -8.64 -15.59
N SER A 99 -7.29 -9.02 -15.38
CA SER A 99 -8.19 -9.49 -16.44
C SER A 99 -9.02 -8.36 -17.07
N SER A 100 -9.11 -7.20 -16.42
CA SER A 100 -9.82 -6.03 -16.93
C SER A 100 -8.87 -5.08 -17.66
N LYS A 101 -9.39 -4.41 -18.69
CA LYS A 101 -8.70 -3.33 -19.40
C LYS A 101 -8.93 -1.97 -18.74
N ASP A 102 -9.85 -1.85 -17.79
CA ASP A 102 -10.30 -0.56 -17.25
C ASP A 102 -9.16 0.21 -16.57
N TYR A 103 -8.35 -0.48 -15.77
CA TYR A 103 -7.20 0.14 -15.10
C TYR A 103 -6.22 0.71 -16.13
N SER A 104 -5.81 -0.09 -17.12
CA SER A 104 -4.92 0.35 -18.20
C SER A 104 -5.51 1.49 -19.03
N ALA A 105 -6.82 1.46 -19.31
CA ALA A 105 -7.50 2.52 -20.05
C ALA A 105 -7.48 3.85 -19.28
N VAL A 106 -7.78 3.82 -17.97
CA VAL A 106 -7.75 5.02 -17.12
C VAL A 106 -6.32 5.55 -16.97
N THR A 107 -5.32 4.68 -16.82
CA THR A 107 -3.91 5.10 -16.78
C THR A 107 -3.47 5.77 -18.08
N LEU A 108 -3.86 5.20 -19.24
CA LEU A 108 -3.54 5.80 -20.53
C LEU A 108 -4.22 7.16 -20.73
N LEU A 109 -5.48 7.30 -20.31
CA LEU A 109 -6.17 8.59 -20.32
C LEU A 109 -5.45 9.60 -19.43
N ALA A 110 -5.05 9.21 -18.21
CA ALA A 110 -4.31 10.09 -17.32
C ALA A 110 -2.99 10.56 -17.94
N GLU A 111 -2.23 9.66 -18.58
CA GLU A 111 -1.01 10.00 -19.30
C GLU A 111 -1.28 10.96 -20.48
N LEU A 112 -2.32 10.72 -21.28
CA LEU A 112 -2.63 11.56 -22.43
C LEU A 112 -3.01 13.00 -22.04
N TYR A 113 -3.70 13.18 -20.91
CA TYR A 113 -4.19 14.48 -20.48
C TYR A 113 -3.26 15.20 -19.50
N PHE A 114 -2.43 14.47 -18.77
CA PHE A 114 -1.62 15.01 -17.67
C PHE A 114 -0.17 14.53 -17.66
N GLY A 115 0.25 13.71 -18.62
CA GLY A 115 1.65 13.38 -18.84
C GLY A 115 2.41 14.56 -19.44
N ASP A 116 3.71 14.62 -19.17
CA ASP A 116 4.65 15.61 -19.72
C ASP A 116 5.09 15.28 -21.15
#